data_AF-A0A1B2HPR4-F1
#
_entry.id   AF-A0A1B2HPR4-F1
#
_cell.length_a   1.000
_cell.length_b   1.000
_cell.length_c   1.000
_cell.angle_alpha   90.00
_cell.angle_beta   90.00
_cell.angle_gamma   90.00
#
_symmetry.space_group_name_H-M   'P 1'
#
loop_
_entity.id
_entity.type
_entity.pdbx_description
1 polymer ?
#
loop_
_entity_poly.entity_id
_entity_poly.type
_entity_poly.pdbx_seq_one_letter_code
_entity_poly.pdbx_strand_id
1 'polypeptide(L)' 'MDTRLSPDDLAALISRCTGVPVTGEQVTDPDRTFDDLGVDSLGLMGVLAQLQRDHGVSKDAELLPHQSPRELLALLPRRA' A
#
# COMPACT_ATOMS: atom_id res chain seq x y z
N MET A 1 -13.31 12.25 -9.91
CA MET A 1 -13.08 11.00 -9.15
C MET A 1 -11.95 11.31 -8.20
N ASP A 2 -12.30 11.74 -7.00
CA ASP A 2 -11.39 12.25 -5.98
C ASP A 2 -10.64 11.08 -5.36
N THR A 3 -9.67 10.49 -6.07
CA THR A 3 -8.99 9.26 -5.62
C THR A 3 -7.95 9.55 -4.55
N ARG A 4 -8.43 10.00 -3.38
CA ARG A 4 -7.68 10.23 -2.16
C ARG A 4 -7.63 8.92 -1.38
N LEU A 5 -6.43 8.38 -1.12
CA LEU A 5 -6.27 7.13 -0.37
C LEU A 5 -5.98 7.44 1.10
N SER A 6 -6.85 7.00 2.01
CA SER A 6 -6.57 7.06 3.46
C SER A 6 -5.69 5.88 3.88
N PRO A 7 -5.05 5.91 5.06
CA PRO A 7 -4.31 4.75 5.57
C PRO A 7 -5.18 3.49 5.67
N ASP A 8 -6.45 3.67 6.05
CA ASP A 8 -7.43 2.59 6.15
C ASP A 8 -7.80 2.00 4.79
N ASP A 9 -7.97 2.85 3.76
CA ASP A 9 -8.20 2.41 2.38
C ASP A 9 -7.00 1.61 1.86
N LEU A 10 -5.78 2.07 2.15
CA LEU A 10 -4.57 1.36 1.77
C LEU A 10 -4.47 0.00 2.48
N ALA A 11 -4.76 -0.03 3.78
CA ALA A 11 -4.79 -1.26 4.56
C ALA A 11 -5.81 -2.27 3.99
N ALA A 12 -7.03 -1.82 3.71
CA ALA A 12 -8.07 -2.63 3.08
C ALA A 12 -7.65 -3.14 1.70
N LEU A 13 -6.96 -2.31 0.91
CA LEU A 13 -6.46 -2.69 -0.42
C LEU A 13 -5.36 -3.75 -0.31
N ILE A 14 -4.40 -3.59 0.61
CA ILE A 14 -3.37 -4.59 0.91
C ILE A 14 -4.03 -5.89 1.33
N SER A 15 -4.98 -5.85 2.27
CA SER A 15 -5.68 -7.06 2.73
C SER A 15 -6.45 -7.77 1.63
N ARG A 16 -7.08 -7.04 0.72
CA ARG A 16 -7.80 -7.64 -0.41
C ARG A 16 -6.87 -8.28 -1.43
N CYS A 17 -5.71 -7.68 -1.68
CA CYS A 17 -4.76 -8.19 -2.68
C CYS A 17 -3.91 -9.36 -2.14
N THR A 18 -3.59 -9.34 -0.85
CA THR A 18 -2.65 -10.28 -0.22
C THR A 18 -3.35 -11.36 0.60
N GLY A 19 -4.59 -11.13 1.02
CA GLY A 19 -5.31 -11.98 1.98
C GLY A 19 -4.90 -11.77 3.44
N VAL A 20 -3.96 -10.85 3.70
CA VAL A 20 -3.39 -10.60 5.03
C VAL A 20 -4.17 -9.49 5.73
N PRO A 21 -4.66 -9.69 6.96
CA PRO A 21 -5.35 -8.62 7.70
C PRO A 21 -4.35 -7.53 8.11
N VAL A 22 -4.51 -6.35 7.51
CA VAL A 22 -3.70 -5.16 7.76
C VAL A 22 -4.63 -4.04 8.22
N THR A 23 -4.16 -3.22 9.16
CA THR A 23 -4.91 -2.07 9.69
C THR A 23 -4.27 -0.76 9.29
N GLY A 24 -5.05 0.33 9.29
CA GLY A 24 -4.53 1.67 8.98
C GLY A 24 -3.38 2.10 9.89
N GLU A 25 -3.40 1.71 11.17
CA GLU A 25 -2.33 2.01 12.13
C GLU A 25 -1.00 1.34 11.75
N GLN A 26 -1.05 0.07 11.36
CA GLN A 26 0.11 -0.66 10.84
C GLN A 26 0.66 -0.05 9.54
N VAL A 27 -0.20 0.51 8.70
CA VAL A 27 0.21 1.20 7.47
C VAL A 27 0.90 2.53 7.76
N THR A 28 0.52 3.21 8.83
CA THR A 28 1.16 4.46 9.25
C THR A 28 2.48 4.28 9.98
N ASP A 29 2.79 3.05 10.42
CA ASP A 29 3.97 2.73 11.18
C ASP A 29 5.25 2.79 10.30
N PRO A 30 6.28 3.57 10.68
CA PRO A 30 7.57 3.63 9.97
C PRO A 30 8.35 2.32 9.99
N ASP A 31 8.32 1.65 11.14
CA ASP A 31 9.23 0.59 11.51
C ASP A 31 8.74 -0.76 10.97
N ARG A 32 7.45 -0.85 10.63
CA ARG A 32 6.87 -2.00 9.93
C ARG A 32 7.09 -1.94 8.43
N THR A 33 7.60 -3.05 7.91
CA THR A 33 7.71 -3.33 6.49
C THR A 33 6.55 -4.19 6.01
N PHE A 34 6.37 -4.32 4.70
CA PHE A 34 5.40 -5.26 4.14
C PHE A 34 5.70 -6.71 4.56
N ASP A 35 6.98 -7.08 4.65
CA ASP A 35 7.42 -8.40 5.14
C ASP A 35 6.98 -8.65 6.61
N ASP A 36 7.11 -7.65 7.50
CA ASP A 36 6.63 -7.74 8.89
C ASP A 36 5.11 -7.92 8.98
N LEU A 37 4.37 -7.34 8.03
CA LEU A 37 2.93 -7.54 7.93
C LEU A 37 2.56 -8.93 7.43
N GLY A 38 3.51 -9.70 6.88
CA GLY A 38 3.26 -10.98 6.22
C GLY A 38 2.82 -10.82 4.75
N VAL A 39 3.12 -9.67 4.14
CA VAL A 39 2.78 -9.38 2.75
C VAL A 39 3.90 -9.84 1.83
N ASP A 40 3.63 -10.87 1.03
CA ASP A 40 4.57 -11.38 0.02
C ASP A 40 4.74 -10.43 -1.19
N SER A 41 5.86 -10.61 -1.90
CA SER A 41 6.20 -9.85 -3.12
C SER A 41 5.13 -9.95 -4.23
N LEU A 42 4.47 -11.11 -4.37
CA LEU A 42 3.37 -11.29 -5.32
C LEU A 42 2.14 -10.45 -4.93
N GLY A 43 1.85 -10.39 -3.64
CA GLY A 43 0.77 -9.59 -3.09
C GLY A 43 1.01 -8.09 -3.31
N LEU A 44 2.26 -7.64 -3.14
CA LEU A 44 2.66 -6.27 -3.44
C LEU A 44 2.46 -5.88 -4.90
N MET A 45 2.77 -6.77 -5.84
CA MET A 45 2.49 -6.50 -7.26
C MET A 45 1.00 -6.34 -7.52
N GLY A 46 0.14 -7.10 -6.83
CA GLY A 46 -1.31 -6.93 -6.91
C GLY A 46 -1.79 -5.57 -6.37
N VAL A 47 -1.27 -5.17 -5.21
CA VAL A 47 -1.52 -3.86 -4.58
C VAL A 47 -1.13 -2.73 -5.53
N LEU A 48 0.11 -2.77 -6.00
CA LEU A 48 0.66 -1.78 -6.92
C LEU A 48 -0.15 -1.71 -8.22
N ALA A 49 -0.52 -2.85 -8.82
CA ALA A 49 -1.34 -2.88 -10.03
C ALA A 49 -2.71 -2.24 -9.81
N GLN A 50 -3.32 -2.41 -8.63
CA GLN A 50 -4.58 -1.74 -8.29
C GLN A 50 -4.39 -0.23 -8.12
N LEU A 51 -3.30 0.20 -7.47
CA LEU A 51 -2.97 1.61 -7.31
C LEU A 51 -2.67 2.30 -8.65
N GLN A 52 -1.99 1.62 -9.57
CA GLN A 52 -1.76 2.12 -10.93
C GLN A 52 -3.08 2.31 -11.70
N ARG A 53 -4.05 1.40 -11.51
CA ARG A 53 -5.38 1.48 -12.15
C ARG A 53 -6.27 2.57 -11.56
N ASP A 54 -6.37 2.62 -10.23
CA ASP A 54 -7.38 3.42 -9.54
C ASP A 54 -6.87 4.83 -9.19
N HIS A 55 -5.57 4.94 -8.87
CA HIS A 55 -4.94 6.18 -8.39
C HIS A 55 -3.93 6.79 -9.37
N GLY A 56 -3.63 6.12 -10.50
CA GLY A 56 -2.70 6.63 -11.50
C GLY A 56 -1.25 6.66 -11.04
N VAL A 57 -0.86 5.77 -10.12
CA VAL A 57 0.55 5.57 -9.74
C VAL A 57 1.38 5.26 -10.99
N SER A 58 2.61 5.76 -11.03
CA SER A 58 3.55 5.49 -12.14
C SER A 58 3.71 3.99 -12.39
N LYS A 59 3.73 3.60 -13.67
CA LYS A 59 3.94 2.20 -14.07
C LYS A 59 5.33 1.69 -13.70
N ASP A 60 6.30 2.60 -13.60
CA ASP A 60 7.67 2.34 -13.16
C ASP A 60 7.82 2.28 -11.63
N ALA A 61 6.75 2.55 -10.86
CA ALA A 61 6.81 2.35 -9.42
C ALA A 61 6.90 0.85 -9.13
N GLU A 62 7.81 0.46 -8.24
CA GLU A 62 7.98 -0.90 -7.75
C GLU A 62 7.84 -0.90 -6.24
N LEU A 63 7.25 -1.96 -5.68
CA LEU A 63 7.16 -2.18 -4.24
C LEU A 63 7.96 -3.40 -3.85
N LEU A 64 8.80 -3.22 -2.85
CA LEU A 64 9.66 -4.25 -2.31
C LEU A 64 9.19 -4.63 -0.90
N PRO A 65 9.30 -5.91 -0.51
CA PRO A 65 8.83 -6.41 0.79
C PRO A 65 9.51 -5.73 2.00
N HIS A 66 10.74 -5.24 1.82
CA HIS A 66 11.47 -4.52 2.85
C HIS A 66 11.10 -3.03 2.96
N GLN A 67 10.20 -2.52 2.12
CA GLN A 67 9.71 -1.15 2.24
C GLN A 67 8.57 -1.06 3.25
N SER A 68 8.45 0.11 3.88
CA SER A 68 7.35 0.41 4.79
C SER A 68 6.10 0.85 4.03
N PRO A 69 4.88 0.41 4.43
CA PRO A 69 3.64 0.89 3.83
C PRO A 69 3.46 2.41 3.96
N ARG A 70 4.08 3.01 4.98
CA ARG A 70 4.11 4.45 5.18
C ARG A 70 4.80 5.19 4.03
N GLU A 71 5.85 4.62 3.45
CA GLU A 71 6.55 5.16 2.27
C GLU A 71 5.62 5.18 1.06
N LEU A 72 4.90 4.07 0.82
CA LEU A 72 3.87 3.99 -0.21
C LEU A 72 2.79 5.07 -0.01
N LEU A 73 2.30 5.24 1.23
CA LEU A 73 1.31 6.27 1.56
C LEU A 73 1.87 7.70 1.36
N ALA A 74 3.19 7.89 1.43
CA ALA A 74 3.84 9.18 1.14
C ALA A 74 3.99 9.45 -0.35
N LEU A 75 4.13 8.40 -1.17
CA LEU A 75 4.14 8.49 -2.64
C LEU A 75 2.75 8.81 -3.21
N LEU A 76 1.69 8.51 -2.46
CA LEU A 76 0.32 8.81 -2.84
C LEU A 76 -0.06 10.25 -2.41
N PRO A 77 -0.88 10.95 -3.22
CA PRO A 77 -1.33 12.30 -2.87
C PRO A 77 -2.17 12.27 -1.59
N ARG A 78 -1.60 12.77 -0.49
CA ARG A 78 -2.20 12.81 0.85
C ARG A 78 -3.10 14.05 0.99
N ARG A 79 -4.30 13.90 1.56
CA ARG A 79 -5.18 15.05 1.87
C ARG A 79 -4.64 15.77 3.12
N ALA A 80 -4.52 17.10 3.03
CA ALA A 80 -4.26 17.99 4.18
C ALA A 80 -5.49 18.13 5.07
#